data_AF-A0AAV1JIW6-F1
#
_entry.id   AF-A0AAV1JIW6-F1
#
_cell.length_a   1.000
_cell.length_b   1.000
_cell.length_c   1.000
_cell.angle_alpha   90.00
_cell.angle_beta   90.00
_cell.angle_gamma   90.00
#
_symmetry.space_group_name_H-M   'P 1'
#
loop_
_entity.id
_entity.type
_entity.pdbx_description
1 polymer ?
#
loop_
_entity_poly.entity_id
_entity_poly.type
_entity_poly.pdbx_seq_one_letter_code
_entity_poly.pdbx_strand_id
1 'polypeptide(L)'
;MADQNRISKMDALLFAINLEVAILQLRLVESCAKYNELYNKASDTRKSHKRNKLSKERLLVKDVLRRTLLKLLSEGEAAALKESVFLLQKSAIYDVQLRRSNEELKYKIEELSTELIKMRLESTENVDNCERNISLLKDKIKDTLLNTNMQLNYVDKWLFARAESLDLEHRIELPPPPRVDFEKRVHEQVIKLYELQIKEREASLEYWRSRYNKDIADIKENVKLQCEKLKEAVDRRTELQKLYDLHEGEMRAWLTFKQERSARLAREERSRVAATRIQAWWRGVMVRRILGNLDFTAVRFECDKQLCG
;
A
#
# COMPACT_ATOMS: atom_id res chain seq x y z
N MET A 1 -0.38 41.62 42.72
CA MET A 1 -0.99 40.44 43.36
C MET A 1 -0.16 39.19 43.04
N ALA A 2 1.09 39.10 43.54
CA ALA A 2 2.09 38.16 43.01
C ALA A 2 2.81 37.33 44.08
N ASP A 3 2.24 37.14 45.28
CA ASP A 3 2.99 36.52 46.40
C ASP A 3 2.25 35.39 47.16
N GLN A 4 1.29 34.72 46.52
CA GLN A 4 0.53 33.63 47.18
C GLN A 4 1.01 32.19 46.89
N ASN A 5 2.08 31.97 46.10
CA ASN A 5 2.48 30.61 45.67
C ASN A 5 3.85 30.14 46.19
N ARG A 6 4.38 30.72 47.26
CA ARG A 6 5.53 30.12 47.95
C ARG A 6 5.03 29.02 48.88
N ILE A 7 4.98 27.80 48.32
CA ILE A 7 4.81 26.56 49.07
C ILE A 7 5.80 26.59 50.25
N SER A 8 5.31 26.36 51.48
CA SER A 8 6.17 26.30 52.67
C SER A 8 7.29 25.29 52.44
N LYS A 9 8.53 25.58 52.87
CA LYS A 9 9.66 24.64 52.74
C LYS A 9 9.33 23.24 53.29
N MET A 10 8.48 23.17 54.33
CA MET A 10 7.97 21.90 54.86
C MET A 10 7.07 21.17 53.88
N ASP A 11 6.17 21.87 53.19
CA ASP A 11 5.24 21.28 52.23
C ASP A 11 5.98 20.77 50.98
N ALA A 12 7.04 21.48 50.55
CA ALA A 12 7.89 21.04 49.44
C ALA A 12 8.67 19.77 49.78
N LEU A 13 9.19 19.66 51.02
CA LEU A 13 9.87 18.46 51.51
C LEU A 13 8.90 17.28 51.65
N LEU A 14 7.71 17.52 52.19
CA LEU A 14 6.67 16.49 52.32
C LEU A 14 6.24 15.98 50.94
N PHE A 15 6.09 16.89 49.97
CA PHE A 15 5.76 16.54 48.58
C PHE A 15 6.89 15.74 47.90
N ALA A 16 8.16 16.12 48.12
CA ALA A 16 9.31 15.38 47.59
C ALA A 16 9.42 13.96 48.17
N ILE A 17 9.19 13.80 49.48
CA ILE A 17 9.14 12.49 50.14
C ILE A 17 8.00 11.65 49.56
N ASN A 18 6.80 12.22 49.42
CA ASN A 18 5.66 11.53 48.83
C ASN A 18 5.93 11.08 47.38
N LEU A 19 6.66 11.87 46.60
CA LEU A 19 7.01 11.53 45.22
C LEU A 19 8.06 10.41 45.14
N GLU A 20 9.05 10.41 46.03
CA GLU A 20 10.01 9.30 46.17
C GLU A 20 9.31 8.00 46.57
N VAL A 21 8.38 8.07 47.52
CA VAL A 21 7.55 6.91 47.90
C VAL A 21 6.75 6.40 46.70
N ALA A 22 6.15 7.28 45.90
CA ALA A 22 5.42 6.89 44.69
C ALA A 22 6.32 6.25 43.63
N ILE A 23 7.54 6.76 43.44
CA ILE A 23 8.55 6.18 42.51
C ILE A 23 8.98 4.78 43.00
N LEU A 24 9.15 4.59 44.30
CA LEU A 24 9.48 3.29 44.90
C LEU A 24 8.33 2.29 44.74
N GLN A 25 7.09 2.71 44.98
CA GLN A 25 5.90 1.89 44.75
C GLN A 25 5.79 1.47 43.28
N LEU A 26 6.03 2.38 42.33
CA LEU A 26 6.07 2.04 40.89
C LEU A 26 7.17 1.03 40.56
N ARG A 27 8.33 1.13 41.20
CA ARG A 27 9.45 0.19 41.00
C ARG A 27 9.10 -1.22 41.53
N LEU A 28 8.40 -1.31 42.66
CA LEU A 28 7.88 -2.59 43.17
C LEU A 28 6.86 -3.21 42.21
N VAL A 29 5.92 -2.41 41.70
CA VAL A 29 4.93 -2.87 40.72
C VAL A 29 5.57 -3.34 39.42
N GLU A 30 6.63 -2.67 38.93
CA GLU A 30 7.42 -3.13 37.78
C GLU A 30 8.08 -4.49 38.03
N SER A 31 8.67 -4.68 39.21
CA SER A 31 9.31 -5.94 39.59
C SER A 31 8.30 -7.09 39.67
N CYS A 32 7.13 -6.86 40.29
CA CYS A 32 6.05 -7.85 40.31
C CYS A 32 5.50 -8.15 38.91
N ALA A 33 5.40 -7.16 38.03
CA ALA A 33 4.95 -7.35 36.66
C ALA A 33 5.91 -8.19 35.82
N LYS A 34 7.22 -7.94 35.93
CA LYS A 34 8.27 -8.74 35.27
C LYS A 34 8.31 -10.17 35.79
N TYR A 35 8.14 -10.35 37.10
CA TYR A 35 8.05 -11.68 37.72
C TYR A 35 6.84 -12.46 37.17
N ASN A 36 5.67 -11.81 37.07
CA ASN A 36 4.48 -12.41 36.48
C ASN A 36 4.60 -12.71 34.98
N GLU A 37 5.41 -11.96 34.22
CA GLU A 37 5.69 -12.25 32.80
C GLU A 37 6.54 -13.50 32.60
N LEU A 38 7.51 -13.74 33.48
CA LEU A 38 8.35 -14.94 33.44
C LEU A 38 7.56 -16.20 33.77
N TYR A 39 6.55 -16.09 34.65
CA TYR A 39 5.74 -17.23 35.08
C TYR A 39 4.54 -17.50 34.15
N ASN A 40 3.93 -16.47 33.55
CA ASN A 40 2.76 -16.61 32.66
C ASN A 40 3.13 -16.46 31.17
N LYS A 41 3.60 -17.55 30.55
CA LYS A 41 3.68 -17.69 29.08
C LYS A 41 2.27 -17.72 28.47
N ALA A 42 1.72 -16.55 28.13
CA ALA A 42 0.44 -16.47 27.42
C ALA A 42 0.66 -16.48 25.91
N SER A 43 0.04 -17.42 25.21
CA SER A 43 0.00 -17.58 23.74
C SER A 43 -0.90 -16.57 23.01
N ASP A 44 -1.49 -15.63 23.75
CA ASP A 44 -2.63 -14.83 23.29
C ASP A 44 -2.18 -13.39 22.94
N THR A 45 -2.14 -13.08 21.64
CA THR A 45 -1.67 -11.81 21.06
C THR A 45 -2.37 -10.58 21.65
N ARG A 46 -3.64 -10.73 22.04
CA ARG A 46 -4.46 -9.65 22.63
C ARG A 46 -4.03 -9.32 24.07
N LYS A 47 -3.62 -10.33 24.84
CA LYS A 47 -3.08 -10.13 26.20
C LYS A 47 -1.68 -9.53 26.15
N SER A 48 -0.87 -9.89 25.15
CA SER A 48 0.45 -9.30 24.90
C SER A 48 0.37 -7.79 24.60
N HIS A 49 -0.57 -7.37 23.72
CA HIS A 49 -0.78 -5.95 23.42
C HIS A 49 -1.20 -5.11 24.65
N LYS A 50 -2.11 -5.64 25.49
CA LYS A 50 -2.51 -4.96 26.74
C LYS A 50 -1.32 -4.78 27.70
N ARG A 51 -0.46 -5.78 27.84
CA ARG A 51 0.75 -5.70 28.69
C ARG A 51 1.74 -4.67 28.16
N ASN A 52 2.00 -4.66 26.86
CA ASN A 52 2.88 -3.68 26.21
C ASN A 52 2.37 -2.25 26.41
N LYS A 53 1.05 -2.03 26.32
CA LYS A 53 0.43 -0.74 26.62
C LYS A 53 0.66 -0.31 28.08
N LEU A 54 0.34 -1.19 29.04
CA LEU A 54 0.54 -0.91 30.47
C LEU A 54 2.02 -0.71 30.84
N SER A 55 2.94 -1.37 30.15
CA SER A 55 4.39 -1.17 30.33
C SER A 55 4.82 0.23 29.87
N LYS A 56 4.36 0.66 28.69
CA LYS A 56 4.61 2.01 28.17
C LYS A 56 4.02 3.09 29.08
N GLU A 57 2.78 2.91 29.54
CA GLU A 57 2.11 3.86 30.45
C GLU A 57 2.86 4.00 31.79
N ARG A 58 3.30 2.87 32.39
CA ARG A 58 4.10 2.90 33.63
C ARG A 58 5.43 3.63 33.45
N LEU A 59 6.13 3.40 32.33
CA LEU A 59 7.37 4.10 32.02
C LEU A 59 7.15 5.62 31.91
N LEU A 60 6.04 6.01 31.26
CA LEU A 60 5.66 7.40 31.05
C LEU A 60 5.37 8.11 32.38
N VAL A 61 4.59 7.48 33.27
CA VAL A 61 4.30 8.00 34.62
C VAL A 61 5.59 8.15 35.43
N LYS A 62 6.46 7.15 35.40
CA LYS A 62 7.76 7.16 36.09
C LYS A 62 8.67 8.28 35.60
N ASP A 63 8.70 8.54 34.29
CA ASP A 63 9.48 9.62 33.71
C ASP A 63 8.92 11.00 34.06
N VAL A 64 7.59 11.14 34.08
CA VAL A 64 6.92 12.39 34.51
C VAL A 64 7.25 12.67 35.98
N LEU A 65 7.09 11.69 36.87
CA LEU A 65 7.39 11.83 38.30
C LEU A 65 8.87 12.16 38.56
N ARG A 66 9.80 11.55 37.82
CA ARG A 66 11.23 11.88 37.95
C ARG A 66 11.53 13.30 37.51
N ARG A 67 10.95 13.74 36.39
CA ARG A 67 11.16 15.11 35.88
C ARG A 67 10.58 16.15 36.83
N THR A 68 9.44 15.88 37.45
CA THR A 68 8.82 16.77 38.42
C THR A 68 9.60 16.80 39.74
N LEU A 69 10.08 15.66 40.24
CA LEU A 69 10.97 15.59 41.41
C LEU A 69 12.23 16.44 41.20
N LEU A 70 12.93 16.26 40.08
CA LEU A 70 14.17 16.96 39.78
C LEU A 70 13.97 18.48 39.72
N LYS A 71 12.88 18.93 39.08
CA LYS A 71 12.55 20.36 38.96
C LYS A 71 12.08 20.98 40.27
N LEU A 72 11.34 20.25 41.11
CA LEU A 72 10.97 20.70 42.45
C LEU A 72 12.19 20.87 43.35
N LEU A 73 13.18 19.98 43.25
CA LEU A 73 14.42 20.05 44.01
C LEU A 73 15.36 21.18 43.51
N SER A 74 15.35 21.50 42.22
CA SER A 74 16.24 22.52 41.64
C SER A 74 15.68 23.94 41.65
N GLU A 75 14.38 24.10 41.37
CA GLU A 75 13.76 25.41 41.08
C GLU A 75 12.59 25.73 42.02
N GLY A 76 12.07 24.75 42.76
CA GLY A 76 10.91 24.93 43.66
C GLY A 76 9.58 25.18 42.94
N GLU A 77 9.53 25.03 41.61
CA GLU A 77 8.36 25.35 40.80
C GLU A 77 7.59 24.11 40.32
N ALA A 78 6.26 24.15 40.47
CA ALA A 78 5.34 23.09 40.04
C ALA A 78 4.97 23.16 38.54
N ALA A 79 5.60 24.04 37.76
CA ALA A 79 5.25 24.29 36.36
C ALA A 79 5.37 23.03 35.47
N ALA A 80 6.38 22.21 35.71
CA ALA A 80 6.59 20.97 34.95
C ALA A 80 5.51 19.91 35.17
N LEU A 81 4.90 19.87 36.36
CA LEU A 81 3.78 18.98 36.63
C LEU A 81 2.55 19.46 35.85
N LYS A 82 2.27 20.76 35.86
CA LYS A 82 1.15 21.36 35.10
C LYS A 82 1.27 21.07 33.61
N GLU A 83 2.46 21.25 33.03
CA GLU A 83 2.70 20.97 31.61
C GLU A 83 2.55 19.47 31.27
N SER A 84 3.04 18.58 32.13
CA SER A 84 2.87 17.13 31.93
C SER A 84 1.40 16.69 32.03
N VAL A 85 0.64 17.27 32.96
CA VAL A 85 -0.80 17.01 33.11
C VAL A 85 -1.57 17.53 31.90
N PHE A 86 -1.22 18.72 31.40
CA PHE A 86 -1.81 19.27 30.17
C PHE A 86 -1.55 18.38 28.96
N LEU A 87 -0.32 17.86 28.79
CA LEU A 87 0.00 16.92 27.72
C LEU A 87 -0.79 15.61 27.82
N LEU A 88 -0.96 15.08 29.05
CA LEU A 88 -1.78 13.88 29.29
C LEU A 88 -3.25 14.12 28.95
N GLN A 89 -3.81 15.26 29.34
CA GLN A 89 -5.17 15.65 28.97
C GLN A 89 -5.33 15.77 27.45
N LYS A 90 -4.37 16.39 26.77
CA LYS A 90 -4.36 16.49 25.31
C LYS A 90 -4.30 15.11 24.63
N SER A 91 -3.47 14.20 25.14
CA SER A 91 -3.41 12.82 24.62
C SER A 91 -4.71 12.06 24.85
N ALA A 92 -5.39 12.27 25.99
CA ALA A 92 -6.67 11.62 26.27
C ALA A 92 -7.77 12.10 25.32
N ILE A 93 -7.81 13.40 25.01
CA ILE A 93 -8.75 13.97 24.03
C ILE A 93 -8.48 13.39 22.64
N TYR A 94 -7.21 13.29 22.23
CA TYR A 94 -6.82 12.70 20.95
C TYR A 94 -7.24 11.23 20.85
N ASP A 95 -7.05 10.43 21.92
CA ASP A 95 -7.47 9.03 21.95
C ASP A 95 -8.98 8.88 21.79
N VAL A 96 -9.78 9.78 22.39
CA VAL A 96 -11.25 9.78 22.24
C VAL A 96 -11.64 10.12 20.80
N GLN A 97 -11.01 11.13 20.19
CA GLN A 97 -11.22 11.49 18.79
C GLN A 97 -10.86 10.34 17.84
N LEU A 98 -9.72 9.68 18.09
CA LEU A 98 -9.26 8.56 17.28
C LEU A 98 -10.22 7.35 17.39
N ARG A 99 -10.79 7.08 18.57
CA ARG A 99 -11.81 6.04 18.73
C ARG A 99 -13.08 6.36 17.95
N ARG A 100 -13.57 7.59 18.05
CA ARG A 100 -14.76 8.04 17.32
C ARG A 100 -14.57 7.91 15.80
N SER A 101 -13.43 8.37 15.28
CA SER A 101 -13.11 8.24 13.86
C SER A 101 -13.01 6.77 13.42
N ASN A 102 -12.44 5.90 14.25
CA ASN A 102 -12.41 4.46 13.95
C ASN A 102 -13.80 3.81 13.95
N GLU A 103 -14.71 4.24 14.83
CA GLU A 103 -16.10 3.76 14.85
C GLU A 103 -16.85 4.20 13.59
N GLU A 104 -16.70 5.46 13.19
CA GLU A 104 -17.26 5.99 11.93
C GLU A 104 -16.73 5.24 10.70
N LEU A 105 -15.42 4.95 10.67
CA LEU A 105 -14.82 4.16 9.59
C LEU A 105 -15.34 2.74 9.55
N LYS A 106 -15.53 2.08 10.71
CA LYS A 106 -16.13 0.74 10.77
C LYS A 106 -17.55 0.72 10.23
N TYR A 107 -18.38 1.70 10.62
CA TYR A 107 -19.74 1.82 10.11
C TYR A 107 -19.76 1.97 8.59
N LYS A 108 -18.89 2.84 8.04
CA LYS A 108 -18.76 3.01 6.58
C LYS A 108 -18.29 1.75 5.87
N ILE A 109 -17.36 1.00 6.47
CA ILE A 109 -16.90 -0.28 5.90
C ILE A 109 -18.05 -1.29 5.88
N GLU A 110 -18.83 -1.38 6.95
CA GLU A 110 -20.00 -2.26 7.03
C GLU A 110 -21.06 -1.87 5.99
N GLU A 111 -21.39 -0.58 5.90
CA GLU A 111 -22.32 -0.04 4.90
C GLU A 111 -21.88 -0.39 3.47
N LEU A 112 -20.63 -0.06 3.11
CA LEU A 112 -20.07 -0.39 1.79
C LEU A 112 -20.04 -1.90 1.53
N SER A 113 -19.75 -2.71 2.55
CA SER A 113 -19.76 -4.17 2.39
C SER A 113 -21.16 -4.71 2.09
N THR A 114 -22.20 -4.17 2.73
CA THR A 114 -23.59 -4.55 2.45
C THR A 114 -24.04 -4.12 1.06
N GLU A 115 -23.64 -2.92 0.63
CA GLU A 115 -23.94 -2.41 -0.71
C GLU A 115 -23.25 -3.27 -1.79
N LEU A 116 -21.98 -3.63 -1.61
CA LEU A 116 -21.26 -4.50 -2.53
C LEU A 116 -21.91 -5.89 -2.64
N ILE A 117 -22.36 -6.47 -1.53
CA ILE A 117 -23.07 -7.75 -1.55
C ILE A 117 -24.38 -7.63 -2.32
N LYS A 118 -25.14 -6.56 -2.10
CA LYS A 118 -26.39 -6.29 -2.81
C LYS A 118 -26.16 -6.13 -4.32
N MET A 119 -25.20 -5.29 -4.73
CA MET A 119 -24.85 -5.11 -6.14
C MET A 119 -24.39 -6.42 -6.80
N ARG A 120 -23.65 -7.25 -6.07
CA ARG A 120 -23.23 -8.57 -6.58
C ARG A 120 -24.43 -9.48 -6.81
N LEU A 121 -25.39 -9.51 -5.87
CA LEU A 121 -26.61 -10.31 -5.99
C LEU A 121 -27.45 -9.86 -7.20
N GLU A 122 -27.67 -8.55 -7.34
CA GLU A 122 -28.39 -7.96 -8.47
C GLU A 122 -27.70 -8.27 -9.79
N SER A 123 -26.37 -8.16 -9.84
CA SER A 123 -25.59 -8.50 -11.04
C SER A 123 -25.72 -9.99 -11.39
N THR A 124 -25.72 -10.90 -10.42
CA THR A 124 -25.91 -12.33 -10.69
C THR A 124 -27.32 -12.63 -11.21
N GLU A 125 -28.34 -12.01 -10.63
CA GLU A 125 -29.73 -12.17 -11.10
C GLU A 125 -29.91 -11.66 -12.53
N ASN A 126 -29.26 -10.54 -12.86
CA ASN A 126 -29.27 -9.99 -14.22
C ASN A 126 -28.58 -10.92 -15.22
N VAL A 127 -27.46 -11.53 -14.85
CA VAL A 127 -26.78 -12.53 -15.69
C VAL A 127 -27.69 -13.74 -15.93
N ASP A 128 -28.28 -14.29 -14.87
CA ASP A 128 -29.21 -15.43 -14.97
C ASP A 128 -30.42 -15.10 -15.85
N ASN A 129 -30.97 -13.88 -15.72
CA ASN A 129 -32.09 -13.44 -16.55
C ASN A 129 -31.68 -13.29 -18.03
N CYS A 130 -30.50 -12.74 -18.30
CA CYS A 130 -29.93 -12.68 -19.64
C CYS A 130 -29.73 -14.09 -20.23
N GLU A 131 -29.23 -15.05 -19.46
CA GLU A 131 -29.05 -16.44 -19.90
C GLU A 131 -30.38 -17.12 -20.23
N ARG A 132 -31.42 -16.90 -19.42
CA ARG A 132 -32.78 -17.37 -19.72
C ARG A 132 -33.31 -16.76 -21.03
N ASN A 133 -33.14 -15.44 -21.21
CA ASN A 133 -33.56 -14.76 -22.44
C ASN A 133 -32.81 -15.26 -23.68
N ILE A 134 -31.50 -15.49 -23.57
CA ILE A 134 -30.69 -16.06 -24.65
C ILE A 134 -31.21 -17.46 -25.01
N SER A 135 -31.55 -18.29 -24.03
CA SER A 135 -32.08 -19.64 -24.26
C SER A 135 -33.44 -19.58 -24.96
N LEU A 136 -34.35 -18.73 -24.50
CA LEU A 136 -35.66 -18.53 -25.13
C LEU A 136 -35.54 -18.02 -26.58
N LEU A 137 -34.63 -17.08 -26.83
CA LEU A 137 -34.41 -16.55 -28.18
C LEU A 137 -33.79 -17.61 -29.10
N LYS A 138 -32.87 -18.44 -28.60
CA LYS A 138 -32.30 -19.56 -29.36
C LYS A 138 -33.38 -20.54 -29.78
N ASP A 139 -34.31 -20.88 -28.89
CA ASP A 139 -35.39 -21.82 -29.20
C ASP A 139 -36.37 -21.20 -30.20
N LYS A 140 -36.75 -19.93 -30.04
CA LYS A 140 -37.56 -19.20 -31.05
C LYS A 140 -36.90 -19.20 -32.43
N ILE A 141 -35.59 -18.96 -32.51
CA ILE A 141 -34.87 -18.99 -33.79
C ILE A 141 -34.94 -20.39 -34.40
N LYS A 142 -34.69 -21.45 -33.62
CA LYS A 142 -34.80 -22.82 -34.12
C LYS A 142 -36.20 -23.14 -34.62
N ASP A 143 -37.24 -22.77 -33.89
CA ASP A 143 -38.63 -23.01 -34.27
C ASP A 143 -38.99 -22.28 -35.57
N THR A 144 -38.58 -21.01 -35.71
CA THR A 144 -38.79 -20.26 -36.96
C THR A 144 -38.04 -20.88 -38.14
N LEU A 145 -36.81 -21.36 -37.93
CA LEU A 145 -36.02 -22.02 -38.97
C LEU A 145 -36.66 -23.35 -39.39
N LEU A 146 -37.15 -24.14 -38.44
CA LEU A 146 -37.87 -25.38 -38.74
C LEU A 146 -39.18 -25.11 -39.49
N ASN A 147 -39.95 -24.09 -39.07
CA ASN A 147 -41.21 -23.71 -39.72
C ASN A 147 -40.98 -23.20 -41.15
N THR A 148 -40.02 -22.30 -41.35
CA THR A 148 -39.67 -21.79 -42.69
C THR A 148 -39.19 -22.91 -43.60
N ASN A 149 -38.37 -23.84 -43.11
CA ASN A 149 -37.93 -25.00 -43.89
C ASN A 149 -39.12 -25.92 -44.24
N MET A 150 -40.04 -26.16 -43.31
CA MET A 150 -41.25 -26.93 -43.60
C MET A 150 -42.13 -26.26 -44.67
N GLN A 151 -42.30 -24.93 -44.59
CA GLN A 151 -43.03 -24.16 -45.58
C GLN A 151 -42.38 -24.23 -46.97
N LEU A 152 -41.06 -24.07 -47.05
CA LEU A 152 -40.33 -24.22 -48.31
C LEU A 152 -40.52 -25.61 -48.91
N ASN A 153 -40.35 -26.67 -48.12
CA ASN A 153 -40.58 -28.05 -48.59
C ASN A 153 -42.03 -28.28 -49.06
N TYR A 154 -43.01 -27.65 -48.42
CA TYR A 154 -44.40 -27.72 -48.86
C TYR A 154 -44.60 -27.02 -50.20
N VAL A 155 -44.07 -25.80 -50.35
CA VAL A 155 -44.14 -25.03 -51.60
C VAL A 155 -43.46 -25.79 -52.73
N ASP A 156 -42.28 -26.35 -52.50
CA ASP A 156 -41.56 -27.14 -53.50
C ASP A 156 -42.39 -28.32 -53.97
N LYS A 157 -42.93 -29.13 -53.03
CA LYS A 157 -43.80 -30.27 -53.37
C LYS A 157 -45.06 -29.84 -54.10
N TRP A 158 -45.66 -28.71 -53.71
CA TRP A 158 -46.83 -28.17 -54.38
C TRP A 158 -46.51 -27.71 -55.81
N LEU A 159 -45.38 -27.04 -56.01
CA LEU A 159 -44.91 -26.63 -57.35
C LEU A 159 -44.64 -27.85 -58.23
N PHE A 160 -43.99 -28.89 -57.71
CA PHE A 160 -43.77 -30.15 -58.43
C PHE A 160 -45.09 -30.81 -58.83
N ALA A 161 -46.01 -31.01 -57.88
CA ALA A 161 -47.31 -31.61 -58.17
C ALA A 161 -48.13 -30.76 -59.16
N ARG A 162 -48.03 -29.43 -59.09
CA ARG A 162 -48.70 -28.53 -60.03
C ARG A 162 -48.12 -28.65 -61.43
N ALA A 163 -46.79 -28.71 -61.55
CA ALA A 163 -46.11 -28.94 -62.83
C ALA A 163 -46.54 -30.28 -63.44
N GLU A 164 -46.51 -31.37 -62.67
CA GLU A 164 -46.97 -32.69 -63.12
C GLU A 164 -48.45 -32.68 -63.55
N SER A 165 -49.32 -31.97 -62.81
CA SER A 165 -50.74 -31.87 -63.18
C SER A 165 -50.94 -31.13 -64.50
N LEU A 166 -50.18 -30.07 -64.76
CA LEU A 166 -50.23 -29.31 -66.01
C LEU A 166 -49.72 -30.15 -67.18
N ASP A 167 -48.63 -30.89 -66.97
CA ASP A 167 -48.07 -31.81 -67.97
C ASP A 167 -49.08 -32.91 -68.36
N LEU A 168 -49.83 -33.44 -67.39
CA LEU A 168 -50.87 -34.45 -67.61
C LEU A 168 -52.13 -33.88 -68.29
N GLU A 169 -52.62 -32.72 -67.84
CA GLU A 169 -53.84 -32.09 -68.40
C GLU A 169 -53.65 -31.63 -69.84
N HIS A 170 -52.48 -31.09 -70.17
CA HIS A 170 -52.28 -30.46 -71.46
C HIS A 170 -51.75 -31.39 -72.53
N ARG A 171 -51.43 -32.68 -72.22
CA ARG A 171 -50.77 -33.66 -73.14
C ARG A 171 -49.97 -32.91 -74.20
N ILE A 172 -49.08 -32.06 -73.74
CA ILE A 172 -48.47 -31.06 -74.60
C ILE A 172 -47.70 -31.88 -75.63
N GLU A 173 -48.08 -31.79 -76.91
CA GLU A 173 -47.22 -32.27 -77.97
C GLU A 173 -45.91 -31.51 -77.77
N LEU A 174 -44.91 -32.19 -77.17
CA LEU A 174 -43.66 -31.54 -76.84
C LEU A 174 -43.17 -30.94 -78.16
N PRO A 175 -42.91 -29.62 -78.21
CA PRO A 175 -42.20 -29.07 -79.35
C PRO A 175 -40.94 -29.91 -79.53
N PRO A 176 -40.57 -30.25 -80.78
CA PRO A 176 -39.44 -31.12 -81.03
C PRO A 176 -38.26 -30.61 -80.19
N PRO A 177 -37.55 -31.52 -79.48
CA PRO A 177 -36.52 -31.12 -78.54
C PRO A 177 -35.62 -30.09 -79.21
N PRO A 178 -35.32 -28.96 -78.54
CA PRO A 178 -34.46 -27.95 -79.13
C PRO A 178 -33.21 -28.64 -79.64
N ARG A 179 -32.73 -28.26 -80.83
CA ARG A 179 -31.58 -28.93 -81.44
C ARG A 179 -30.48 -29.02 -80.38
N VAL A 180 -29.97 -30.23 -80.14
CA VAL A 180 -28.98 -30.54 -79.10
C VAL A 180 -27.78 -29.58 -79.14
N ASP A 181 -27.51 -28.99 -80.31
CA ASP A 181 -26.51 -27.95 -80.53
C ASP A 181 -26.76 -26.66 -79.71
N PHE A 182 -28.01 -26.24 -79.52
CA PHE A 182 -28.36 -25.08 -78.71
C PHE A 182 -28.19 -25.35 -77.21
N GLU A 183 -28.63 -26.53 -76.74
CA GLU A 183 -28.46 -26.93 -75.35
C GLU A 183 -26.98 -27.05 -74.99
N LYS A 184 -26.17 -27.69 -75.86
CA LYS A 184 -24.72 -27.75 -75.72
C LYS A 184 -24.10 -26.36 -75.67
N ARG A 185 -24.49 -25.46 -76.58
CA ARG A 185 -23.98 -24.09 -76.60
C ARG A 185 -24.34 -23.32 -75.34
N VAL A 186 -25.58 -23.40 -74.87
CA VAL A 186 -26.01 -22.73 -73.63
C VAL A 186 -25.26 -23.31 -72.43
N HIS A 187 -25.12 -24.63 -72.35
CA HIS A 187 -24.37 -25.30 -71.30
C HIS A 187 -22.89 -24.85 -71.27
N GLU A 188 -22.23 -24.80 -72.42
CA GLU A 188 -20.86 -24.28 -72.54
C GLU A 188 -20.76 -22.81 -72.09
N GLN A 189 -21.74 -21.97 -72.42
CA GLN A 189 -21.76 -20.57 -71.98
C GLN A 189 -21.96 -20.46 -70.47
N VAL A 190 -22.84 -21.27 -69.89
CA VAL A 190 -23.08 -21.33 -68.44
C VAL A 190 -21.83 -21.78 -67.70
N ILE A 191 -21.14 -22.82 -68.19
CA ILE A 191 -19.86 -23.27 -67.63
C ILE A 191 -18.83 -22.13 -67.69
N LYS A 192 -18.68 -21.46 -68.84
CA LYS A 192 -17.74 -20.33 -68.98
C LYS A 192 -18.05 -19.20 -68.00
N LEU A 193 -19.33 -18.88 -67.79
CA LEU A 193 -19.73 -17.86 -66.80
C LEU A 193 -19.35 -18.28 -65.38
N TYR A 194 -19.60 -19.53 -65.00
CA TYR A 194 -19.19 -20.03 -63.68
C TYR A 194 -17.67 -20.06 -63.52
N GLU A 195 -16.93 -20.47 -64.53
CA GLU A 195 -15.46 -20.42 -64.51
C GLU A 195 -14.93 -19.00 -64.33
N LEU A 196 -15.55 -18.01 -65.00
CA LEU A 196 -15.19 -16.59 -64.83
C LEU A 196 -15.50 -16.11 -63.41
N GLN A 197 -16.67 -16.45 -62.86
CA GLN A 197 -17.02 -16.10 -61.49
C GLN A 197 -16.08 -16.75 -60.47
N ILE A 198 -15.73 -18.03 -60.65
CA ILE A 198 -14.77 -18.73 -59.78
C ILE A 198 -13.43 -18.01 -59.80
N LYS A 199 -12.90 -17.67 -60.97
CA LYS A 199 -11.63 -16.94 -61.12
C LYS A 199 -11.67 -15.57 -60.44
N GLU A 200 -12.77 -14.83 -60.57
CA GLU A 200 -12.95 -13.53 -59.90
C GLU A 200 -12.95 -13.68 -58.37
N ARG A 201 -13.60 -14.71 -57.84
CA ARG A 201 -13.62 -15.00 -56.41
C ARG A 201 -12.26 -15.46 -55.90
N GLU A 202 -11.55 -16.29 -56.65
CA GLU A 202 -10.18 -16.71 -56.32
C GLU A 202 -9.22 -15.52 -56.27
N ALA A 203 -9.30 -14.62 -57.26
CA ALA A 203 -8.49 -13.39 -57.26
C ALA A 203 -8.81 -12.49 -56.05
N SER A 204 -10.10 -12.38 -55.69
CA SER A 204 -10.52 -11.64 -54.51
C SER A 204 -9.99 -12.28 -53.21
N LEU A 205 -10.05 -13.61 -53.10
CA LEU A 205 -9.52 -14.35 -51.96
C LEU A 205 -8.00 -14.18 -51.83
N GLU A 206 -7.27 -14.24 -52.93
CA GLU A 206 -5.82 -14.06 -52.91
C GLU A 206 -5.43 -12.62 -52.56
N TYR A 207 -6.18 -11.63 -53.05
CA TYR A 207 -6.04 -10.23 -52.62
C TYR A 207 -6.21 -10.09 -51.10
N TRP A 208 -7.29 -10.62 -50.54
CA TRP A 208 -7.56 -10.55 -49.11
C TRP A 208 -6.51 -11.32 -48.29
N ARG A 209 -6.09 -12.50 -48.75
CA ARG A 209 -5.02 -13.27 -48.12
C ARG A 209 -3.71 -12.47 -48.07
N SER A 210 -3.31 -11.88 -49.19
CA SER A 210 -2.11 -11.05 -49.27
C SER A 210 -2.19 -9.84 -48.33
N ARG A 211 -3.34 -9.17 -48.30
CA ARG A 211 -3.60 -8.03 -47.41
C ARG A 211 -3.51 -8.42 -45.94
N TYR A 212 -4.21 -9.47 -45.52
CA TYR A 212 -4.17 -9.93 -44.13
C TYR A 212 -2.77 -10.38 -43.71
N ASN A 213 -2.02 -11.03 -44.59
CA ASN A 213 -0.65 -11.42 -44.29
C ASN A 213 0.25 -10.21 -44.03
N LYS A 214 0.08 -9.13 -44.80
CA LYS A 214 0.78 -7.85 -44.58
C LYS A 214 0.34 -7.21 -43.27
N ASP A 215 -0.97 -7.05 -43.06
CA ASP A 215 -1.51 -6.46 -41.84
C ASP A 215 -1.04 -7.20 -40.57
N ILE A 216 -1.01 -8.54 -40.62
CA ILE A 216 -0.50 -9.37 -39.51
C ILE A 216 1.00 -9.17 -39.31
N ALA A 217 1.79 -9.05 -40.38
CA ALA A 217 3.22 -8.78 -40.28
C ALA A 217 3.50 -7.42 -39.65
N ASP A 218 2.80 -6.38 -40.10
CA ASP A 218 2.90 -5.01 -39.60
C ASP A 218 2.49 -4.92 -38.12
N ILE A 219 1.38 -5.56 -37.74
CA ILE A 219 0.94 -5.65 -36.34
C ILE A 219 2.00 -6.34 -35.49
N LYS A 220 2.57 -7.46 -35.96
CA LYS A 220 3.62 -8.20 -35.23
C LYS A 220 4.87 -7.35 -35.05
N GLU A 221 5.28 -6.61 -36.08
CA GLU A 221 6.43 -5.69 -36.00
C GLU A 221 6.19 -4.57 -34.99
N ASN A 222 5.03 -3.92 -35.06
CA ASN A 222 4.68 -2.87 -34.10
C ASN A 222 4.64 -3.41 -32.66
N VAL A 223 4.06 -4.58 -32.42
CA VAL A 223 4.06 -5.22 -31.09
C VAL A 223 5.48 -5.47 -30.59
N LYS A 224 6.39 -5.95 -31.45
CA LYS A 224 7.80 -6.13 -31.07
C LYS A 224 8.46 -4.81 -30.68
N LEU A 225 8.27 -3.76 -31.48
CA LEU A 225 8.81 -2.43 -31.20
C LEU A 225 8.29 -1.87 -29.87
N GLN A 226 7.00 -2.03 -29.57
CA GLN A 226 6.43 -1.59 -28.29
C GLN A 226 6.98 -2.39 -27.11
N CYS A 227 7.18 -3.70 -27.27
CA CYS A 227 7.81 -4.54 -26.25
C CYS A 227 9.25 -4.12 -25.97
N GLU A 228 10.03 -3.76 -27.00
CA GLU A 228 11.39 -3.25 -26.85
C GLU A 228 11.42 -1.91 -26.12
N LYS A 229 10.57 -0.96 -26.52
CA LYS A 229 10.41 0.33 -25.82
C LYS A 229 10.02 0.15 -24.35
N LEU A 230 9.13 -0.81 -24.06
CA LEU A 230 8.73 -1.12 -22.70
C LEU A 230 9.90 -1.67 -21.88
N LYS A 231 10.70 -2.59 -22.45
CA LYS A 231 11.90 -3.10 -21.79
C LYS A 231 12.88 -1.98 -21.46
N GLU A 232 13.21 -1.11 -22.41
CA GLU A 232 14.10 0.03 -22.17
C GLU A 232 13.56 1.00 -21.10
N ALA A 233 12.25 1.23 -21.06
CA ALA A 233 11.63 2.07 -20.04
C ALA A 233 11.71 1.42 -18.65
N VAL A 234 11.48 0.10 -18.57
CA VAL A 234 11.62 -0.67 -17.33
C VAL A 234 13.06 -0.66 -16.86
N ASP A 235 14.02 -0.93 -17.73
CA ASP A 235 15.44 -0.96 -17.38
C ASP A 235 15.89 0.41 -16.83
N ARG A 236 15.58 1.51 -17.55
CA ARG A 236 15.85 2.88 -17.06
C ARG A 236 15.21 3.17 -15.71
N ARG A 237 13.97 2.73 -15.49
CA ARG A 237 13.30 2.88 -14.19
C ARG A 237 14.05 2.11 -13.10
N THR A 238 14.49 0.88 -13.37
CA THR A 238 15.22 0.08 -12.38
C THR A 238 16.58 0.69 -12.03
N GLU A 239 17.29 1.27 -13.00
CA GLU A 239 18.54 1.99 -12.76
C GLU A 239 18.31 3.23 -11.89
N LEU A 240 17.30 4.04 -12.22
CA LEU A 240 16.93 5.19 -11.41
C LEU A 240 16.54 4.79 -9.99
N GLN A 241 15.77 3.71 -9.82
CA GLN A 241 15.41 3.21 -8.49
C GLN A 241 16.65 2.84 -7.68
N LYS A 242 17.62 2.14 -8.28
CA LYS A 242 18.89 1.81 -7.61
C LYS A 242 19.65 3.05 -7.17
N LEU A 243 19.68 4.09 -8.00
CA LEU A 243 20.31 5.37 -7.66
C LEU A 243 19.58 6.08 -6.51
N TYR A 244 18.24 6.08 -6.53
CA TYR A 244 17.45 6.64 -5.43
C TYR A 244 17.71 5.90 -4.12
N ASP A 245 17.70 4.57 -4.14
CA ASP A 245 17.93 3.75 -2.95
C ASP A 245 19.35 3.96 -2.40
N LEU A 246 20.35 4.12 -3.28
CA LEU A 246 21.72 4.45 -2.91
C LEU A 246 21.79 5.81 -2.21
N HIS A 247 21.24 6.86 -2.83
CA HIS A 247 21.25 8.21 -2.26
C HIS A 247 20.44 8.30 -0.96
N GLU A 248 19.34 7.56 -0.85
CA GLU A 248 18.58 7.48 0.40
C GLU A 248 19.43 6.84 1.51
N GLY A 249 20.20 5.79 1.18
CA GLY A 249 21.17 5.16 2.07
C GLY A 249 22.27 6.13 2.52
N GLU A 250 22.88 6.85 1.58
CA GLU A 250 23.91 7.88 1.86
C GLU A 250 23.35 9.00 2.75
N MET A 251 22.14 9.47 2.47
CA MET A 251 21.49 10.53 3.25
C MET A 251 21.19 10.06 4.69
N ARG A 252 20.71 8.82 4.86
CA ARG A 252 20.53 8.21 6.19
C ARG A 252 21.86 8.13 6.94
N ALA A 253 22.93 7.65 6.29
CA ALA A 253 24.26 7.56 6.87
C ALA A 253 24.86 8.94 7.23
N TRP A 254 24.60 9.96 6.42
CA TRP A 254 25.03 11.32 6.70
C TRP A 254 24.32 11.92 7.91
N LEU A 255 23.00 11.69 8.03
CA LEU A 255 22.22 12.13 9.17
C LEU A 255 22.69 11.46 10.47
N THR A 256 22.97 10.15 10.45
CA THR A 256 23.51 9.45 11.63
C THR A 256 24.91 9.94 11.98
N PHE A 257 25.80 10.11 11.00
CA PHE A 257 27.13 10.67 11.21
C PHE A 257 27.07 12.07 11.85
N LYS A 258 26.18 12.95 11.35
CA LYS A 258 26.00 14.31 11.89
C LYS A 258 25.49 14.28 13.33
N GLN A 259 24.55 13.38 13.63
CA GLN A 259 24.05 13.18 14.99
C GLN A 259 25.15 12.68 15.93
N GLU A 260 25.91 11.65 15.54
CA GLU A 260 27.03 11.14 16.34
C GLU A 260 28.12 12.19 16.56
N ARG A 261 28.49 12.93 15.52
CA ARG A 261 29.45 14.05 15.61
C ARG A 261 28.99 15.09 16.61
N SER A 262 27.71 15.50 16.55
CA SER A 262 27.14 16.47 17.49
C SER A 262 27.12 15.94 18.93
N ALA A 263 26.80 14.65 19.12
CA ALA A 263 26.82 14.01 20.41
C ALA A 263 28.24 13.90 20.99
N ARG A 264 29.25 13.64 20.13
CA ARG A 264 30.66 13.59 20.53
C ARG A 264 31.15 14.96 20.97
N LEU A 265 30.92 16.00 20.18
CA LEU A 265 31.27 17.38 20.53
C LEU A 265 30.60 17.82 21.84
N ALA A 266 29.32 17.46 22.05
CA ALA A 266 28.62 17.76 23.29
C ALA A 266 29.22 17.03 24.51
N ARG A 267 29.76 15.80 24.34
CA ARG A 267 30.47 15.08 25.41
C ARG A 267 31.82 15.71 25.70
N GLU A 268 32.60 16.03 24.67
CA GLU A 268 33.90 16.71 24.80
C GLU A 268 33.73 18.05 25.52
N GLU A 269 32.73 18.85 25.14
CA GLU A 269 32.45 20.14 25.79
C GLU A 269 32.07 19.99 27.27
N ARG A 270 31.20 19.02 27.61
CA ARG A 270 30.88 18.72 29.01
C ARG A 270 32.13 18.33 29.81
N SER A 271 33.01 17.52 29.23
CA SER A 271 34.27 17.12 29.86
C SER A 271 35.21 18.31 30.04
N ARG A 272 35.32 19.21 29.05
CA ARG A 272 36.11 20.44 29.17
C ARG A 272 35.57 21.35 30.26
N VAL A 273 34.26 21.61 30.27
CA VAL A 273 33.61 22.43 31.32
C VAL A 273 33.80 21.83 32.70
N ALA A 274 33.68 20.50 32.85
CA ALA A 274 33.95 19.81 34.11
C ALA A 274 35.41 19.96 34.55
N ALA A 275 36.37 19.74 33.64
CA ALA A 275 37.79 19.92 33.91
C ALA A 275 38.12 21.37 34.33
N THR A 276 37.57 22.37 33.63
CA THR A 276 37.74 23.79 33.99
C THR A 276 37.18 24.09 35.37
N ARG A 277 36.01 23.55 35.72
CA ARG A 277 35.43 23.68 37.07
C ARG A 277 36.31 23.06 38.15
N ILE A 278 36.81 21.84 37.92
CA ILE A 278 37.73 21.17 38.85
C ILE A 278 39.02 21.97 39.01
N GLN A 279 39.61 22.42 37.92
CA GLN A 279 40.83 23.23 37.93
C GLN A 279 40.62 24.57 38.66
N ALA A 280 39.51 25.27 38.41
CA ALA A 280 39.17 26.51 39.07
C ALA A 280 38.94 26.31 40.58
N TRP A 281 38.21 25.24 40.94
CA TRP A 281 38.02 24.84 42.34
C TRP A 281 39.35 24.56 43.02
N TRP A 282 40.21 23.75 42.40
CA TRP A 282 41.53 23.39 42.94
C TRP A 282 42.43 24.61 43.11
N ARG A 283 42.53 25.48 42.10
CA ARG A 283 43.26 26.76 42.21
C ARG A 283 42.74 27.62 43.36
N GLY A 284 41.41 27.71 43.53
CA GLY A 284 40.80 28.41 44.65
C GLY A 284 41.11 27.77 46.02
N VAL A 285 41.16 26.43 46.09
CA VAL A 285 41.55 25.70 47.32
C VAL A 285 43.02 25.94 47.65
N MET A 286 43.92 25.88 46.66
CA MET A 286 45.36 26.16 46.82
C MET A 286 45.59 27.55 47.42
N VAL A 287 44.88 28.57 46.94
CA VAL A 287 44.94 29.95 47.46
C VAL A 287 44.39 30.02 48.89
N ARG A 288 43.20 29.46 49.16
CA ARG A 288 42.56 29.53 50.48
C ARG A 288 43.28 28.75 51.57
N ARG A 289 43.95 27.66 51.21
CA ARG A 289 44.72 26.82 52.15
C ARG A 289 46.21 27.20 52.23
N ILE A 290 46.63 28.24 51.50
CA ILE A 290 48.03 28.74 51.48
C ILE A 290 49.02 27.59 51.17
N LEU A 291 48.62 26.69 50.27
CA LEU A 291 49.48 25.57 49.84
C LEU A 291 50.52 26.00 48.79
N GLY A 292 50.64 27.31 48.52
CA GLY A 292 51.50 27.91 47.49
C GLY A 292 52.77 28.60 48.01
N ASN A 293 53.03 28.61 49.32
CA ASN A 293 54.29 29.13 49.87
C ASN A 293 55.36 28.04 49.97
N LEU A 294 55.66 27.40 48.83
CA LEU A 294 56.86 26.57 48.65
C LEU A 294 57.50 26.97 47.31
N ASP A 295 58.78 27.28 47.39
CA ASP A 295 59.62 27.96 46.40
C ASP A 295 59.43 27.54 44.93
N PHE A 296 59.24 28.55 44.07
CA PHE A 296 58.98 28.43 42.63
C PHE A 296 60.20 28.05 41.77
N THR A 297 61.30 27.55 42.34
CA THR A 297 62.56 27.34 41.60
C THR A 297 62.88 25.90 41.20
N ALA A 298 62.10 24.88 41.62
CA ALA A 298 62.52 23.48 41.44
C ALA A 298 61.70 22.60 40.48
N VAL A 299 60.53 23.01 39.97
CA VAL A 299 59.65 22.10 39.19
C VAL A 299 59.41 22.61 37.77
N ARG A 300 60.47 22.66 36.96
CA ARG A 300 60.38 22.89 35.50
C ARG A 300 60.72 21.66 34.65
N PHE A 301 60.97 20.50 35.26
CA PHE A 301 61.45 19.32 34.54
C PHE A 301 60.65 18.06 34.87
N GLU A 302 59.36 17.98 34.51
CA GLU A 302 58.72 16.64 34.38
C GLU A 302 57.36 16.57 33.67
N CYS A 303 56.99 17.52 32.79
CA CYS A 303 55.71 17.44 32.06
C CYS A 303 55.79 17.15 30.55
N ASP A 304 56.98 17.09 29.94
CA ASP A 304 57.09 16.91 28.48
C ASP A 304 57.26 15.45 28.00
N LYS A 305 57.13 14.44 28.88
CA LYS A 305 57.43 13.03 28.51
C LYS A 305 56.26 12.05 28.45
N GLN A 306 55.01 12.46 28.64
CA GLN A 306 53.87 11.50 28.69
C GLN A 306 52.69 11.81 27.75
N LEU A 307 52.90 12.55 26.66
CA LEU A 307 51.84 12.82 25.66
C LEU A 307 52.16 12.35 24.23
N CYS A 308 53.09 11.40 24.06
CA CYS A 308 53.24 10.63 22.82
C CYS A 308 53.17 9.13 23.14
N GLY A 309 51.96 8.59 23.06
CA GLY A 309 51.64 7.16 23.11
C GLY A 309 50.25 6.96 22.52
#